data_AF-A0A954A8G6-F1
#
_entry.id   AF-A0A954A8G6-F1
#
_cell.length_a   1.000
_cell.length_b   1.000
_cell.length_c   1.000
_cell.angle_alpha   90.00
_cell.angle_beta   90.00
_cell.angle_gamma   90.00
#
_symmetry.space_group_name_H-M   'P 1'
#
loop_
_entity.id
_entity.type
_entity.pdbx_description
1 polymer ?
#
loop_
_entity_poly.entity_id
_entity_poly.type
_entity_poly.pdbx_seq_one_letter_code
_entity_poly.pdbx_strand_id
1 'polypeptide(L)' 'MSSKRRPSTTPPELLSDGGRDRCWWCGDDPLYRAYHDDEWGRPVADDRSLFEKICLEGFQ' A
#
# COMPACT_ATOMS: atom_id res chain seq x y z
N MET A 1 20.93 -29.34 18.35
CA MET A 1 19.88 -29.21 17.32
C MET A 1 18.90 -28.13 17.75
N SER A 2 19.20 -26.86 17.46
CA SER A 2 18.27 -25.76 17.75
C SER A 2 17.92 -25.12 16.41
N SER A 3 16.73 -25.45 15.91
CA SER A 3 16.14 -24.83 14.73
C SER A 3 15.94 -23.34 15.03
N LYS A 4 16.87 -22.49 14.61
CA LYS A 4 16.69 -21.04 14.61
C LYS A 4 15.49 -20.75 13.70
N ARG A 5 14.34 -20.41 14.30
CA ARG A 5 13.20 -19.86 13.55
C ARG A 5 13.73 -18.66 12.77
N ARG A 6 13.52 -18.64 11.44
CA ARG A 6 13.82 -17.46 10.62
C ARG A 6 12.97 -16.31 11.14
N PRO A 7 13.55 -15.14 11.43
CA PRO A 7 12.75 -13.95 11.72
C PRO A 7 11.91 -13.64 10.47
N SER A 8 10.61 -13.38 10.67
CA SER A 8 9.73 -12.90 9.62
C SER A 8 10.30 -11.57 9.08
N THR A 9 10.74 -11.56 7.83
CA THR A 9 11.32 -10.40 7.13
C THR A 9 10.28 -9.35 6.71
N THR A 10 9.17 -9.22 7.44
CA THR A 10 8.20 -8.16 7.18
C THR A 10 8.91 -6.83 7.46
N PRO A 11 9.07 -5.95 6.44
CA PRO A 11 9.59 -4.61 6.66
C PRO A 11 8.76 -3.91 7.75
N PRO A 12 9.36 -3.10 8.63
CA PRO A 12 8.65 -2.43 9.71
C PRO A 12 7.53 -1.49 9.23
N GLU A 13 7.48 -1.22 7.92
CA GLU A 13 6.48 -0.40 7.24
C GLU A 13 5.24 -1.16 6.78
N LEU A 14 5.18 -2.49 6.93
CA LEU A 14 4.02 -3.30 6.55
C LEU A 14 3.23 -3.78 7.78
N LEU A 15 1.97 -3.37 7.86
CA LEU A 15 0.98 -3.86 8.82
C LEU A 15 0.26 -5.07 8.23
N SER A 16 0.13 -6.14 9.00
CA SER A 16 -0.64 -7.32 8.58
C SER A 16 -2.08 -7.17 9.07
N ASP A 17 -3.01 -6.92 8.15
CA ASP A 17 -4.44 -6.80 8.43
C ASP A 17 -5.22 -7.91 7.72
N GLY A 18 -5.82 -8.81 8.50
CA GLY A 18 -6.72 -9.85 7.98
C GLY A 18 -6.10 -10.82 6.96
N GLY A 19 -4.77 -10.91 6.89
CA GLY A 19 -4.06 -11.77 5.93
C GLY A 19 -3.52 -11.06 4.69
N ARG A 20 -3.54 -9.72 4.66
CA ARG A 20 -2.84 -8.89 3.65
C ARG A 20 -1.84 -7.97 4.34
N ASP A 21 -0.63 -7.93 3.80
CA ASP A 21 0.39 -6.97 4.23
C ASP A 21 0.15 -5.64 3.50
N ARG A 22 -0.11 -4.57 4.27
CA ARG A 22 -0.38 -3.23 3.76
C ARG A 22 0.59 -2.22 4.32
N CYS A 23 0.82 -1.12 3.61
CA CYS A 23 1.67 -0.05 4.11
C CYS A 23 1.11 0.59 5.40
N TRP A 24 2.01 1.03 6.28
CA TRP A 24 1.68 1.59 7.59
C TRP A 24 0.75 2.81 7.55
N TRP A 25 0.75 3.55 6.44
CA TRP A 25 -0.09 4.74 6.24
C TRP A 25 -1.54 4.40 5.85
N CYS A 26 -1.84 3.15 5.49
CA CYS A 26 -3.16 2.74 5.00
C CYS A 26 -4.25 2.78 6.09
N GLY A 27 -3.87 2.60 7.37
CA GLY A 27 -4.79 2.63 8.50
C GLY A 27 -5.95 1.62 8.40
N ASP A 28 -7.08 1.97 9.02
CA ASP A 28 -8.24 1.07 9.16
C ASP A 28 -9.47 1.44 8.32
N ASP A 29 -9.43 2.56 7.60
CA ASP A 29 -10.54 3.02 6.77
C ASP A 29 -10.76 2.08 5.56
N PRO A 30 -11.95 1.48 5.39
CA PRO A 30 -12.24 0.58 4.28
C PRO A 30 -12.05 1.20 2.89
N LEU A 31 -12.36 2.49 2.71
CA LEU A 31 -12.18 3.19 1.44
C LEU A 31 -10.70 3.37 1.14
N TYR A 32 -9.91 3.73 2.16
CA TYR A 32 -8.49 3.95 1.98
C TYR A 32 -7.71 2.64 1.77
N ARG A 33 -8.17 1.54 2.39
CA ARG A 33 -7.67 0.18 2.11
C ARG A 33 -7.99 -0.29 0.69
N ALA A 34 -9.18 0.01 0.17
CA ALA A 34 -9.52 -0.31 -1.21
C ALA A 34 -8.64 0.47 -2.19
N TYR A 35 -8.46 1.77 -1.95
CA TYR A 35 -7.54 2.60 -2.72
C TYR A 35 -6.10 2.07 -2.70
N HIS A 36 -5.59 1.72 -1.52
CA HIS A 36 -4.26 1.12 -1.37
C HIS A 36 -4.11 -0.18 -2.17
N ASP A 37 -5.08 -1.10 -2.04
CA ASP A 37 -4.98 -2.44 -2.64
C ASP A 37 -5.19 -2.44 -4.16
N ASP A 38 -6.04 -1.55 -4.67
CA ASP A 38 -6.49 -1.58 -6.08
C ASP A 38 -5.92 -0.48 -6.96
N GLU A 39 -5.50 0.65 -6.40
CA GLU A 39 -5.07 1.81 -7.18
C GLU A 39 -3.63 2.22 -6.88
N TRP A 40 -3.21 2.21 -5.61
CA TRP A 40 -1.91 2.74 -5.21
C TRP A 40 -0.76 1.90 -5.77
N GLY A 41 0.21 2.56 -6.40
CA GLY A 41 1.39 1.92 -6.99
C GLY A 41 1.11 1.08 -8.25
N ARG A 42 -0.13 0.99 -8.73
CA ARG A 42 -0.42 0.31 -10.01
C ARG A 42 0.03 1.18 -11.20
N PRO A 43 0.68 0.60 -12.22
CA PRO A 43 1.08 1.35 -13.41
C PRO A 43 -0.13 1.96 -14.12
N VAL A 44 -0.05 3.26 -14.43
CA VAL A 44 -1.04 3.98 -15.24
C VAL A 44 -0.32 4.50 -16.47
N ALA A 45 -0.81 4.11 -17.65
CA ALA A 45 -0.22 4.48 -18.94
C ALA A 45 -1.03 5.51 -19.72
N ASP A 46 -2.21 5.89 -19.23
CA ASP A 46 -3.06 6.90 -19.85
C ASP A 46 -2.68 8.30 -19.36
N ASP A 47 -2.28 9.17 -20.29
CA ASP A 47 -1.77 10.51 -20.00
C ASP A 47 -2.78 11.38 -19.26
N ARG A 48 -4.08 11.23 -19.58
CA ARG A 48 -5.15 11.99 -18.91
C ARG A 48 -5.30 11.56 -17.45
N SER A 49 -5.33 10.26 -17.20
CA SER A 49 -5.40 9.69 -15.85
C SER A 49 -4.19 10.09 -15.00
N LEU A 50 -3.00 10.19 -15.62
CA LEU A 50 -1.79 10.71 -14.97
C LEU A 50 -1.93 12.20 -14.63
N PHE A 51 -2.43 13.02 -15.57
CA PHE A 51 -2.66 14.44 -15.34
C PHE A 51 -3.65 14.68 -14.19
N GLU A 52 -4.77 13.94 -14.16
CA GLU A 52 -5.76 14.02 -13.10
C GLU A 52 -5.15 13.69 -11.73
N LYS A 53 -4.34 12.62 -11.63
CA LYS A 53 -3.63 12.25 -10.39
C LYS A 53 -2.66 13.34 -9.95
N ILE A 54 -1.84 13.89 -10.85
CA ILE A 54 -0.87 14.96 -10.52
C ILE A 54 -1.60 16.22 -10.02
N CYS A 55 -2.70 16.61 -10.66
CA CYS A 55 -3.48 17.76 -10.21
C CYS A 55 -4.01 17.56 -8.78
N LEU A 56 -4.52 16.38 -8.44
CA LEU A 56 -5.02 16.07 -7.09
C LEU A 56 -3.92 16.13 -6.02
N GLU A 57 -2.70 15.67 -6.33
CA GLU A 57 -1.56 15.78 -5.41
C GLU A 57 -1.10 17.22 -5.17
N GLY A 58 -1.34 18.13 -6.14
CA GLY A 58 -0.98 19.54 -6.01
C GLY A 58 -1.87 20.35 -5.04
N PHE A 59 -3.01 19.78 -4.62
CA PHE A 59 -3.96 20.42 -3.70
C PHE A 59 -4.03 19.74 -2.32
N GLN A 60 -3.00 18.98 -1.93
CA GLN A 60 -2.91 18.32 -0.62
C GLN A 60 -2.46 19.23 0.53
#